data_AF-A0A804JXY1-F1
#
_entry.id   AF-A0A804JXY1-F1
#
_cell.length_a   1.000
_cell.length_b   1.000
_cell.length_c   1.000
_cell.angle_alpha   90.00
_cell.angle_beta   90.00
_cell.angle_gamma   90.00
#
_symmetry.space_group_name_H-M   'P 1'
#
loop_
_entity.id
_entity.type
_entity.pdbx_description
1 polymer ?
#
loop_
_entity_poly.entity_id
_entity_poly.type
_entity_poly.pdbx_seq_one_letter_code
_entity_poly.pdbx_strand_id
1 'polypeptide(L)'
;MGGFGEADLCGRMREEDAILELAKLDFNLLQSLHREELKNITKLIAEIALSKNLSFARDRLVECYFSILGVYFEPCYSSARKSQRLTEAIQRFVVHQLPEYMKDYYRKLIHTFEEFEDLLASGEKYRITYLKEAMKDLCKAYFEESKWRDQHYVPTLEEHLCVSIMGEIAIKEAFEWITSFPKIVQASAIISRIMDDITSHDLEQTRAHVASTVQCYMKEHGTNVQVACKKLQDLVEDAWKDINEECLNPTLFPIALLERTVNFSRMMENIYKQVDGYTNSSTKMKYFISLLLVHPIPI
;
A
#
# COMPACT_ATOMS: atom_id res chain seq x y z
N MET A 1 14.27 -42.93 38.38
CA MET A 1 14.60 -43.00 36.93
C MET A 1 13.82 -44.19 36.38
N GLY A 2 13.06 -44.12 35.29
CA GLY A 2 12.64 -43.01 34.41
C GLY A 2 11.50 -43.53 33.52
N GLY A 3 10.79 -42.68 32.76
CA GLY A 3 9.77 -43.19 31.81
C GLY A 3 8.68 -42.22 31.35
N PHE A 4 8.43 -41.12 32.06
CA PHE A 4 7.38 -40.15 31.71
C PHE A 4 7.84 -39.00 30.78
N GLY A 5 9.08 -39.03 30.29
CA GLY A 5 9.62 -37.97 29.42
C GLY A 5 9.48 -38.24 27.92
N GLU A 6 9.89 -39.43 27.45
CA GLU A 6 10.08 -39.69 26.02
C GLU A 6 8.78 -39.83 25.22
N ALA A 7 7.71 -40.36 25.82
CA ALA A 7 6.42 -40.51 25.13
C ALA A 7 5.70 -39.17 24.90
N ASP A 8 5.81 -38.24 25.86
CA ASP A 8 5.29 -36.87 25.77
C ASP A 8 6.12 -36.04 24.77
N LEU A 9 7.45 -36.10 24.86
CA LEU A 9 8.34 -35.47 23.88
C LEU A 9 8.12 -35.99 22.45
N CYS A 10 7.97 -37.31 22.26
CA CYS A 10 7.67 -37.90 20.96
C CYS A 10 6.24 -37.57 20.48
N GLY A 11 5.29 -37.33 21.40
CA GLY A 11 3.99 -36.74 21.10
C GLY A 11 4.13 -35.34 20.50
N ARG A 12 4.76 -34.43 21.24
CA ARG A 12 4.98 -33.04 20.84
C ARG A 12 5.80 -32.91 19.56
N MET A 13 6.85 -33.70 19.38
CA MET A 13 7.64 -33.70 18.14
C MET A 13 6.78 -34.07 16.92
N ARG A 14 5.87 -35.05 17.03
CA ARG A 14 4.95 -35.40 15.94
C ARG A 14 3.90 -34.32 15.68
N GLU A 15 3.48 -33.60 16.71
CA GLU A 15 2.59 -32.44 16.56
C GLU A 15 3.31 -31.26 15.90
N GLU A 16 4.55 -30.99 16.29
CA GLU A 16 5.43 -29.98 15.67
C GLU A 16 5.72 -30.30 14.19
N ASP A 17 6.04 -31.55 13.87
CA ASP A 17 6.24 -32.03 12.50
C ASP A 17 4.95 -31.88 11.65
N ALA A 18 3.79 -32.24 12.20
CA ALA A 18 2.50 -32.12 11.52
C ALA A 18 2.07 -30.65 11.30
N ILE A 19 2.32 -29.77 12.28
CA ILE A 19 2.08 -28.32 12.15
C ILE A 19 3.02 -27.73 11.08
N LEU A 20 4.28 -28.14 11.04
CA LEU A 20 5.24 -27.72 10.03
C LEU A 20 4.82 -28.19 8.62
N GLU A 21 4.43 -29.45 8.46
CA GLU A 21 3.93 -29.98 7.19
C GLU A 21 2.68 -29.21 6.71
N LEU A 22 1.71 -28.98 7.61
CA LEU A 22 0.52 -28.19 7.30
C LEU A 22 0.86 -26.75 6.88
N ALA A 23 1.79 -26.09 7.57
CA ALA A 23 2.22 -24.74 7.22
C ALA A 23 2.92 -24.66 5.85
N LYS A 24 3.74 -25.67 5.50
CA LYS A 24 4.33 -25.78 4.15
C LYS A 24 3.25 -25.96 3.07
N LEU A 25 2.28 -26.83 3.33
CA LEU A 25 1.18 -27.13 2.40
C LEU A 25 0.29 -25.90 2.17
N ASP A 26 -0.10 -25.20 3.24
CA ASP A 26 -0.88 -23.96 3.17
C ASP A 26 -0.14 -22.86 2.39
N PHE A 27 1.14 -22.62 2.71
CA PHE A 27 1.97 -21.66 1.97
C PHE A 27 2.05 -22.00 0.48
N ASN A 28 2.29 -23.26 0.11
CA ASN A 28 2.38 -23.68 -1.29
C ASN A 28 1.03 -23.57 -2.03
N LEU A 29 -0.08 -23.83 -1.34
CA LEU A 29 -1.43 -23.65 -1.88
C LEU A 29 -1.74 -22.17 -2.13
N LEU A 30 -1.43 -21.30 -1.17
CA LEU A 30 -1.55 -19.85 -1.29
C LEU A 30 -0.69 -19.31 -2.43
N GLN A 31 0.59 -19.69 -2.49
CA GLN A 31 1.49 -19.31 -3.57
C GLN A 31 0.94 -19.72 -4.94
N SER A 32 0.36 -20.93 -5.06
CA SER A 32 -0.26 -21.39 -6.32
C SER A 32 -1.42 -20.48 -6.74
N LEU A 33 -2.33 -20.15 -5.81
CA LEU A 33 -3.43 -19.20 -6.04
C LEU A 33 -2.90 -17.82 -6.48
N HIS A 34 -1.94 -17.26 -5.75
CA HIS A 34 -1.39 -15.93 -6.03
C HIS A 34 -0.66 -15.85 -7.37
N ARG A 35 -0.01 -16.95 -7.79
CA ARG A 35 0.62 -17.06 -9.12
C ARG A 35 -0.39 -17.11 -10.24
N GLU A 36 -1.53 -17.79 -10.04
CA GLU A 36 -2.63 -17.80 -11.01
C GLU A 36 -3.25 -16.39 -11.14
N GLU A 37 -3.47 -15.71 -10.01
CA GLU A 37 -3.94 -14.33 -9.94
C GLU A 37 -3.04 -13.39 -10.75
N LEU A 38 -1.74 -13.36 -10.43
CA LEU A 38 -0.77 -12.50 -11.12
C LEU A 38 -0.62 -12.83 -12.61
N LYS A 39 -0.67 -14.12 -13.00
CA LYS A 39 -0.64 -14.55 -14.40
C LYS A 39 -1.83 -14.01 -15.18
N ASN A 40 -3.03 -14.09 -14.61
CA ASN A 40 -4.26 -13.60 -15.24
C ASN A 40 -4.24 -12.07 -15.41
N ILE A 41 -3.80 -11.34 -14.38
CA ILE A 41 -3.66 -9.87 -14.45
C ILE A 41 -2.61 -9.46 -15.50
N THR A 42 -1.44 -10.13 -15.51
CA THR A 42 -0.34 -9.85 -16.47
C THR A 42 -0.79 -10.06 -17.92
N LYS A 43 -1.48 -11.18 -18.21
CA LYS A 43 -2.00 -11.46 -19.55
C LYS A 43 -2.93 -10.35 -20.03
N LEU A 44 -3.83 -9.89 -19.16
CA LEU A 44 -4.83 -8.90 -19.52
C LEU A 44 -4.23 -7.51 -19.74
N ILE A 45 -3.24 -7.09 -18.93
CA ILE A 45 -2.54 -5.81 -19.14
C ILE A 45 -1.81 -5.79 -20.49
N ALA A 46 -1.27 -6.93 -20.94
CA ALA A 46 -0.68 -7.07 -22.27
C ALA A 46 -1.72 -6.95 -23.40
N GLU A 47 -2.93 -7.50 -23.20
CA GLU A 47 -4.04 -7.43 -24.18
C GLU A 47 -4.59 -6.01 -24.38
N ILE A 48 -4.63 -5.19 -23.32
CA ILE A 48 -5.17 -3.81 -23.40
C ILE A 48 -4.15 -2.80 -23.98
N ALA A 49 -2.90 -3.22 -24.25
CA ALA A 49 -1.85 -2.44 -24.91
C ALA A 49 -1.44 -1.09 -24.26
N LEU A 50 -1.89 -0.81 -23.03
CA LEU A 50 -1.65 0.46 -22.31
C LEU A 50 -0.16 0.79 -22.13
N SER A 51 0.70 -0.22 -22.01
CA SER A 51 2.16 -0.03 -21.90
C SER A 51 2.80 0.60 -23.13
N LYS A 52 2.16 0.56 -24.30
CA LYS A 52 2.69 1.16 -25.54
C LYS A 52 2.47 2.67 -25.63
N ASN A 53 1.49 3.21 -24.90
CA ASN A 53 1.10 4.62 -24.99
C ASN A 53 1.56 5.47 -23.78
N LEU A 54 2.08 4.84 -22.72
CA LEU A 54 2.45 5.50 -21.46
C LEU A 54 3.92 5.21 -21.09
N SER A 55 4.86 5.50 -22.00
CA SER A 55 6.30 5.25 -21.80
C SER A 55 6.95 6.01 -20.64
N PHE A 56 6.26 7.03 -20.10
CA PHE A 56 6.65 7.78 -18.91
C PHE A 56 6.20 7.12 -17.59
N ALA A 57 5.26 6.16 -17.63
CA ALA A 57 4.77 5.47 -16.44
C ALA A 57 5.70 4.30 -16.07
N ARG A 58 5.87 4.06 -14.76
CA ARG A 58 6.67 2.94 -14.24
C ARG A 58 5.87 1.64 -14.35
N ASP A 59 6.41 0.64 -15.05
CA ASP A 59 5.87 -0.72 -14.97
C ASP A 59 6.25 -1.34 -13.61
N ARG A 60 5.26 -1.48 -12.72
CA ARG A 60 5.42 -1.99 -11.35
C ARG A 60 4.33 -3.00 -10.98
N LEU A 61 3.88 -3.79 -11.95
CA LEU A 61 2.74 -4.68 -11.76
C LEU A 61 2.93 -5.68 -10.60
N VAL A 62 4.11 -6.28 -10.52
CA VAL A 62 4.41 -7.33 -9.54
C VAL A 62 4.58 -6.72 -8.15
N GLU A 63 5.18 -5.54 -8.06
CA GLU A 63 5.35 -4.75 -6.85
C GLU A 63 4.00 -4.27 -6.31
N CYS A 64 3.11 -3.73 -7.15
CA CYS A 64 1.75 -3.37 -6.73
C CYS A 64 0.98 -4.59 -6.21
N TYR A 65 1.05 -5.72 -6.92
CA TYR A 65 0.39 -6.96 -6.49
C TYR A 65 0.97 -7.48 -5.16
N PHE A 66 2.29 -7.42 -4.98
CA PHE A 66 2.96 -7.76 -3.72
C PHE A 66 2.50 -6.87 -2.54
N SER A 67 2.34 -5.56 -2.77
CA SER A 67 1.82 -4.63 -1.75
C SER A 67 0.39 -4.97 -1.35
N ILE A 68 -0.51 -5.24 -2.32
CA ILE A 68 -1.89 -5.66 -2.04
C ILE A 68 -1.91 -6.99 -1.28
N LEU A 69 -1.03 -7.93 -1.66
CA LEU A 69 -0.93 -9.25 -1.04
C LEU A 69 -0.57 -9.18 0.44
N GLY A 70 0.27 -8.23 0.87
CA GLY A 70 0.56 -8.01 2.30
C GLY A 70 -0.63 -7.52 3.11
N VAL A 71 -1.56 -6.79 2.50
CA VAL A 71 -2.79 -6.28 3.16
C VAL A 71 -3.90 -7.35 3.15
N TYR A 72 -3.96 -8.17 2.11
CA TYR A 72 -5.01 -9.15 1.87
C TYR A 72 -4.39 -10.47 1.36
N PHE A 73 -3.79 -11.29 2.24
CA PHE A 73 -3.13 -12.53 1.82
C PHE A 73 -4.10 -13.73 1.70
N GLU A 74 -5.20 -13.68 2.45
CA GLU A 74 -6.11 -14.79 2.70
C GLU A 74 -6.94 -15.17 1.45
N PRO A 75 -7.33 -16.45 1.25
CA PRO A 75 -8.03 -16.88 0.03
C PRO A 75 -9.35 -16.15 -0.22
N CYS A 76 -10.09 -15.78 0.83
CA CYS A 76 -11.37 -15.06 0.72
C CYS A 76 -11.24 -13.69 0.02
N TYR A 77 -10.08 -13.03 0.12
CA TYR A 77 -9.80 -11.78 -0.57
C TYR A 77 -9.28 -11.96 -2.00
N SER A 78 -9.34 -13.18 -2.56
CA SER A 78 -8.99 -13.46 -3.96
C SER A 78 -9.71 -12.52 -4.92
N SER A 79 -10.99 -12.19 -4.71
CA SER A 79 -11.70 -11.22 -5.56
C SER A 79 -11.13 -9.80 -5.47
N ALA A 80 -10.65 -9.38 -4.29
CA ALA A 80 -10.03 -8.07 -4.09
C ALA A 80 -8.62 -7.99 -4.70
N ARG A 81 -7.80 -9.05 -4.60
CA ARG A 81 -6.49 -9.15 -5.28
C ARG A 81 -6.62 -9.31 -6.79
N LYS A 82 -7.57 -10.13 -7.25
CA LYS A 82 -8.03 -10.24 -8.64
C LYS A 82 -8.84 -9.02 -9.09
N SER A 83 -8.99 -7.98 -8.26
CA SER A 83 -9.62 -6.72 -8.66
C SER A 83 -8.71 -6.01 -9.63
N GLN A 84 -8.77 -6.54 -10.85
CA GLN A 84 -8.05 -6.29 -12.08
C GLN A 84 -7.60 -4.85 -12.23
N ARG A 85 -8.50 -3.93 -11.85
CA ARG A 85 -8.43 -2.52 -12.19
C ARG A 85 -7.98 -1.63 -11.03
N LEU A 86 -7.88 -2.14 -9.80
CA LEU A 86 -7.32 -1.38 -8.66
C LEU A 86 -5.82 -1.16 -8.89
N THR A 87 -5.12 -2.23 -9.25
CA THR A 87 -3.71 -2.22 -9.68
C THR A 87 -3.47 -1.35 -10.91
N GLU A 88 -4.37 -1.41 -11.90
CA GLU A 88 -4.30 -0.56 -13.11
C GLU A 88 -4.54 0.93 -12.82
N ALA A 89 -5.39 1.26 -11.85
CA ALA A 89 -5.74 2.63 -11.51
C ALA A 89 -4.60 3.28 -10.69
N ILE A 90 -4.14 2.60 -9.63
CA ILE A 90 -3.01 3.03 -8.77
C ILE A 90 -1.75 3.37 -9.60
N GLN A 91 -1.48 2.64 -10.69
CA GLN A 91 -0.32 2.88 -11.54
C GLN A 91 -0.32 4.20 -12.35
N ARG A 92 -1.44 4.94 -12.43
CA ARG A 92 -1.65 5.90 -13.54
C ARG A 92 -2.21 7.29 -13.19
N PHE A 93 -2.40 7.64 -11.92
CA PHE A 93 -3.17 8.82 -11.51
C PHE A 93 -2.44 10.18 -11.63
N VAL A 94 -2.88 11.07 -12.55
CA VAL A 94 -2.79 12.55 -12.49
C VAL A 94 -4.02 13.17 -13.21
N VAL A 95 -4.27 14.48 -13.04
CA VAL A 95 -5.57 15.18 -12.99
C VAL A 95 -6.00 15.93 -14.27
N HIS A 96 -7.20 16.53 -14.23
CA HIS A 96 -7.96 17.29 -15.24
C HIS A 96 -7.24 18.36 -16.09
N GLN A 97 -7.93 18.76 -17.17
CA GLN A 97 -7.40 19.37 -18.41
C GLN A 97 -6.38 18.46 -19.11
N LEU A 98 -6.81 17.21 -19.23
CA LEU A 98 -6.13 16.10 -19.90
C LEU A 98 -5.78 16.49 -21.35
N PRO A 99 -4.49 16.61 -21.70
CA PRO A 99 -4.05 16.70 -23.09
C PRO A 99 -4.44 15.40 -23.83
N GLU A 100 -4.36 15.38 -25.16
CA GLU A 100 -4.92 14.28 -25.97
C GLU A 100 -4.45 12.88 -25.51
N TYR A 101 -3.17 12.75 -25.12
CA TYR A 101 -2.58 11.49 -24.63
C TYR A 101 -3.20 10.96 -23.32
N MET A 102 -3.86 11.82 -22.53
CA MET A 102 -4.52 11.47 -21.27
C MET A 102 -6.03 11.20 -21.41
N LYS A 103 -6.67 11.53 -22.55
CA LYS A 103 -8.11 11.29 -22.73
C LYS A 103 -8.47 9.81 -22.76
N ASP A 104 -7.65 9.00 -23.43
CA ASP A 104 -7.83 7.54 -23.48
C ASP A 104 -7.61 6.92 -22.10
N TYR A 105 -6.67 7.45 -21.31
CA TYR A 105 -6.47 7.05 -19.93
C TYR A 105 -7.71 7.34 -19.07
N TYR A 106 -8.23 8.57 -19.09
CA TYR A 106 -9.43 8.92 -18.32
C TYR A 106 -10.66 8.12 -18.76
N ARG A 107 -10.85 7.87 -20.07
CA ARG A 107 -11.93 7.01 -20.55
C ARG A 107 -11.80 5.59 -19.99
N LYS A 108 -10.58 5.03 -19.94
CA LYS A 108 -10.33 3.71 -19.35
C LYS A 108 -10.54 3.69 -17.84
N LEU A 109 -10.25 4.79 -17.14
CA LEU A 109 -10.51 4.95 -15.71
C LEU A 109 -12.01 5.03 -15.40
N ILE A 110 -12.79 5.80 -16.16
CA ILE A 110 -14.25 5.86 -15.98
C ILE A 110 -14.90 4.50 -16.26
N HIS A 111 -14.54 3.86 -17.37
CA HIS A 111 -14.99 2.50 -17.71
C HIS A 111 -14.62 1.49 -16.61
N THR A 112 -13.43 1.63 -16.00
CA THR A 112 -13.01 0.82 -14.85
C THR A 112 -13.96 0.95 -13.66
N PHE A 113 -14.40 2.17 -13.35
CA PHE A 113 -15.36 2.41 -12.28
C PHE A 113 -16.75 1.85 -12.60
N GLU A 114 -17.21 1.98 -13.85
CA GLU A 114 -18.48 1.42 -14.33
C GLU A 114 -18.48 -0.12 -14.23
N GLU A 115 -17.40 -0.76 -14.72
CA GLU A 115 -17.23 -2.22 -14.63
C GLU A 115 -17.12 -2.72 -13.17
N PHE A 116 -16.57 -1.92 -12.25
CA PHE A 116 -16.62 -2.24 -10.82
C PHE A 116 -18.04 -2.11 -10.24
N GLU A 117 -18.79 -1.13 -10.70
CA GLU A 117 -20.18 -0.93 -10.29
C GLU A 117 -21.08 -2.07 -10.74
N ASP A 118 -20.81 -2.68 -11.90
CA ASP A 118 -21.56 -3.84 -12.41
C ASP A 118 -21.20 -5.18 -11.75
N LEU A 119 -20.02 -5.30 -11.15
CA LEU A 119 -19.63 -6.47 -10.36
C LEU A 119 -20.27 -6.53 -8.96
N LEU A 120 -20.87 -5.42 -8.51
CA LEU A 120 -21.45 -5.28 -7.18
C LEU A 120 -22.97 -5.47 -7.19
N ALA A 121 -23.48 -6.11 -6.13
CA ALA A 121 -24.92 -6.15 -5.89
C ALA A 121 -25.48 -4.73 -5.72
N SER A 122 -26.77 -4.52 -6.01
CA SER A 122 -27.41 -3.18 -5.96
C SER A 122 -27.17 -2.47 -4.61
N GLY A 123 -27.27 -3.20 -3.50
CA GLY A 123 -26.98 -2.69 -2.15
C GLY A 123 -25.51 -2.45 -1.81
N GLU A 124 -24.58 -2.73 -2.74
CA GLU A 124 -23.12 -2.57 -2.58
C GLU A 124 -22.52 -1.51 -3.52
N LYS A 125 -23.24 -1.11 -4.60
CA LYS A 125 -22.78 -0.11 -5.58
C LYS A 125 -22.35 1.23 -4.96
N TYR A 126 -22.90 1.59 -3.79
CA TYR A 126 -22.50 2.75 -3.00
C TYR A 126 -20.99 2.83 -2.68
N ARG A 127 -20.29 1.67 -2.62
CA ARG A 127 -18.83 1.59 -2.45
C ARG A 127 -18.07 2.26 -3.59
N ILE A 128 -18.60 2.24 -4.81
CA ILE A 128 -17.99 2.87 -5.98
C ILE A 128 -18.07 4.39 -5.87
N THR A 129 -19.12 4.94 -5.26
CA THR A 129 -19.20 6.37 -4.96
C THR A 129 -18.03 6.81 -4.07
N TYR A 130 -17.71 6.08 -2.99
CA TYR A 130 -16.53 6.43 -2.17
C TYR A 130 -15.22 6.28 -2.90
N LEU A 131 -15.06 5.24 -3.72
CA LEU A 131 -13.85 5.07 -4.52
C LEU A 131 -13.69 6.20 -5.55
N LYS A 132 -14.80 6.70 -6.11
CA LYS A 132 -14.84 7.88 -6.99
C LYS A 132 -14.51 9.18 -6.22
N GLU A 133 -15.01 9.39 -5.01
CA GLU A 133 -14.68 10.59 -4.21
C GLU A 133 -13.23 10.57 -3.72
N ALA A 134 -12.77 9.51 -3.04
CA ALA A 134 -11.38 9.39 -2.57
C ALA A 134 -10.35 9.54 -3.71
N MET A 135 -10.71 9.10 -4.92
CA MET A 135 -9.92 9.33 -6.13
C MET A 135 -9.86 10.81 -6.55
N LYS A 136 -10.95 11.58 -6.43
CA LYS A 136 -10.92 13.04 -6.67
C LYS A 136 -10.03 13.73 -5.65
N ASP A 137 -10.02 13.29 -4.40
CA ASP A 137 -9.25 13.98 -3.37
C ASP A 137 -7.75 13.68 -3.46
N LEU A 138 -7.37 12.44 -3.79
CA LEU A 138 -5.99 12.11 -4.19
C LEU A 138 -5.54 12.99 -5.39
N CYS A 139 -6.45 13.26 -6.33
CA CYS A 139 -6.18 14.20 -7.42
C CYS A 139 -6.00 15.65 -6.92
N LYS A 140 -6.84 16.14 -6.00
CA LYS A 140 -6.66 17.48 -5.38
C LYS A 140 -5.27 17.58 -4.74
N ALA A 141 -4.85 16.58 -3.97
CA ALA A 141 -3.55 16.51 -3.31
C ALA A 141 -2.38 16.60 -4.32
N TYR A 142 -2.34 15.74 -5.34
CA TYR A 142 -1.29 15.78 -6.36
C TYR A 142 -1.28 17.07 -7.19
N PHE A 143 -2.43 17.73 -7.36
CA PHE A 143 -2.49 19.03 -7.99
C PHE A 143 -1.88 20.13 -7.11
N GLU A 144 -2.09 20.08 -5.79
CA GLU A 144 -1.48 21.02 -4.85
C GLU A 144 0.04 20.80 -4.73
N GLU A 145 0.49 19.55 -4.57
CA GLU A 145 1.92 19.19 -4.61
C GLU A 145 2.60 19.67 -5.91
N SER A 146 1.89 19.59 -7.05
CA SER A 146 2.37 20.09 -8.33
C SER A 146 2.50 21.62 -8.36
N LYS A 147 1.57 22.36 -7.77
CA LYS A 147 1.73 23.82 -7.58
C LYS A 147 2.92 24.12 -6.68
N TRP A 148 3.08 23.40 -5.57
CA TRP A 148 4.19 23.61 -4.64
C TRP A 148 5.54 23.44 -5.33
N ARG A 149 5.71 22.36 -6.12
CA ARG A 149 6.87 22.16 -7.00
C ARG A 149 7.09 23.34 -7.95
N ASP A 150 6.06 23.73 -8.71
CA ASP A 150 6.18 24.72 -9.79
C ASP A 150 6.36 26.16 -9.27
N GLN A 151 5.92 26.44 -8.03
CA GLN A 151 6.11 27.71 -7.32
C GLN A 151 7.37 27.71 -6.44
N HIS A 152 8.08 26.58 -6.34
CA HIS A 152 9.16 26.34 -5.38
C HIS A 152 8.77 26.64 -3.93
N TYR A 153 7.50 26.41 -3.60
CA TYR A 153 6.99 26.50 -2.24
C TYR A 153 7.45 25.28 -1.44
N VAL A 154 7.85 25.54 -0.19
CA VAL A 154 8.16 24.48 0.78
C VAL A 154 7.23 24.71 1.97
N PRO A 155 6.20 23.85 2.15
CA PRO A 155 5.21 23.97 3.23
C PRO A 155 5.83 23.79 4.63
N THR A 156 5.02 23.98 5.67
CA THR A 156 5.37 23.45 7.01
C THR A 156 5.26 21.93 7.04
N LEU A 157 5.82 21.28 8.06
CA LEU A 157 5.69 19.83 8.24
C LEU A 157 4.22 19.40 8.34
N GLU A 158 3.42 20.12 9.13
CA GLU A 158 2.00 19.85 9.33
C GLU A 158 1.19 20.04 8.04
N GLU A 159 1.45 21.12 7.30
CA GLU A 159 0.80 21.40 6.00
C GLU A 159 1.15 20.34 4.95
N HIS A 160 2.43 19.96 4.86
CA HIS A 160 2.90 18.89 3.98
C HIS A 160 2.17 17.57 4.27
N LEU A 161 2.18 17.15 5.55
CA LEU A 161 1.52 15.92 5.96
C LEU A 161 0.03 15.98 5.70
N CYS A 162 -0.65 17.09 6.01
CA CYS A 162 -2.08 17.24 5.75
C CYS A 162 -2.43 17.03 4.26
N VAL A 163 -1.79 17.76 3.34
CA VAL A 163 -2.11 17.66 1.90
C VAL A 163 -1.68 16.32 1.29
N SER A 164 -0.50 15.82 1.66
CA SER A 164 0.10 14.61 1.07
C SER A 164 -0.50 13.30 1.59
N ILE A 165 -1.53 13.40 2.45
CA ILE A 165 -2.21 12.31 3.15
C ILE A 165 -3.75 12.45 3.12
N MET A 166 -4.30 13.62 3.45
CA MET A 166 -5.72 13.81 3.77
C MET A 166 -6.53 14.41 2.60
N GLY A 167 -7.26 13.54 1.91
CA GLY A 167 -8.35 13.96 1.03
C GLY A 167 -9.64 14.30 1.76
N GLU A 168 -10.45 15.22 1.25
CA GLU A 168 -11.77 15.61 1.80
C GLU A 168 -12.89 14.59 1.47
N ILE A 169 -13.01 13.49 2.20
CA ILE A 169 -13.89 12.36 1.85
C ILE A 169 -15.17 12.26 2.72
N ALA A 170 -16.25 11.70 2.18
CA ALA A 170 -17.52 11.37 2.84
C ALA A 170 -18.28 10.23 2.13
N ILE A 171 -19.24 9.43 2.66
CA ILE A 171 -19.77 9.13 4.02
C ILE A 171 -20.62 7.82 3.93
N LYS A 172 -20.32 6.75 4.72
CA LYS A 172 -21.28 5.78 5.32
C LYS A 172 -20.61 4.87 6.39
N GLU A 173 -21.12 4.83 7.62
CA GLU A 173 -20.59 4.16 8.84
C GLU A 173 -19.13 3.64 8.82
N ALA A 174 -18.84 2.50 8.18
CA ALA A 174 -17.47 1.95 8.13
C ALA A 174 -16.55 2.70 7.15
N PHE A 175 -17.09 3.17 6.03
CA PHE A 175 -16.43 4.15 5.19
C PHE A 175 -16.37 5.50 5.89
N GLU A 176 -17.46 6.00 6.50
CA GLU A 176 -17.47 7.20 7.36
C GLU A 176 -16.28 7.20 8.31
N TRP A 177 -16.10 6.12 9.08
CA TRP A 177 -15.07 6.02 10.10
C TRP A 177 -13.67 5.96 9.50
N ILE A 178 -13.43 5.33 8.34
CA ILE A 178 -12.12 5.42 7.66
C ILE A 178 -11.89 6.81 7.06
N THR A 179 -12.94 7.41 6.48
CA THR A 179 -12.88 8.69 5.74
C THR A 179 -12.88 9.91 6.65
N SER A 180 -13.37 9.79 7.88
CA SER A 180 -13.15 10.77 8.96
C SER A 180 -11.70 10.80 9.44
N PHE A 181 -10.85 9.96 8.84
CA PHE A 181 -9.42 9.92 9.03
C PHE A 181 -9.02 9.72 10.51
N PRO A 182 -9.36 8.57 11.11
CA PRO A 182 -9.24 8.31 12.53
C PRO A 182 -7.77 8.08 12.90
N LYS A 183 -7.45 8.10 14.21
CA LYS A 183 -6.07 8.07 14.73
C LYS A 183 -5.23 6.93 14.14
N ILE A 184 -5.78 5.73 14.02
CA ILE A 184 -5.08 4.58 13.39
C ILE A 184 -4.75 4.78 11.90
N VAL A 185 -5.61 5.47 11.15
CA VAL A 185 -5.38 5.76 9.71
C VAL A 185 -4.43 6.94 9.55
N GLN A 186 -4.53 7.97 10.40
CA GLN A 186 -3.54 9.05 10.50
C GLN A 186 -2.14 8.48 10.71
N ALA A 187 -1.97 7.68 11.76
CA ALA A 187 -0.70 7.05 12.09
C ALA A 187 -0.17 6.14 10.96
N SER A 188 -1.04 5.35 10.33
CA SER A 188 -0.70 4.52 9.17
C SER A 188 -0.14 5.33 8.00
N ALA A 189 -0.78 6.46 7.69
CA ALA A 189 -0.34 7.34 6.62
C ALA A 189 0.93 8.12 6.97
N ILE A 190 1.11 8.54 8.24
CA ILE A 190 2.34 9.15 8.74
C ILE A 190 3.53 8.19 8.56
N ILE A 191 3.38 6.92 8.98
CA ILE A 191 4.40 5.87 8.76
C ILE A 191 4.72 5.74 7.27
N SER A 192 3.69 5.62 6.44
CA SER A 192 3.83 5.40 5.00
C SER A 192 4.55 6.57 4.32
N ARG A 193 4.11 7.81 4.58
CA ARG A 193 4.66 9.04 3.99
C ARG A 193 6.09 9.30 4.45
N ILE A 194 6.36 9.20 5.75
CA ILE A 194 7.71 9.45 6.27
C ILE A 194 8.71 8.41 5.74
N MET A 195 8.33 7.14 5.69
CA MET A 195 9.23 6.07 5.22
C MET A 195 9.54 6.17 3.73
N ASP A 196 8.54 6.47 2.89
CA ASP A 196 8.73 6.79 1.46
C ASP A 196 9.69 7.97 1.31
N ASP A 197 9.31 9.15 1.84
CA ASP A 197 10.07 10.40 1.72
C ASP A 197 11.52 10.32 2.26
N ILE A 198 11.78 9.59 3.36
CA ILE A 198 13.15 9.39 3.88
C ILE A 198 14.01 8.59 2.89
N THR A 199 13.45 7.56 2.27
CA THR A 199 14.23 6.63 1.44
C THR A 199 14.24 6.98 -0.04
N SER A 200 13.27 7.77 -0.51
CA SER A 200 13.27 8.38 -1.83
C SER A 200 14.07 9.69 -1.89
N HIS A 201 14.28 10.38 -0.75
CA HIS A 201 14.87 11.73 -0.65
C HIS A 201 15.99 12.02 -1.66
N ASP A 202 17.10 11.27 -1.59
CA ASP A 202 18.28 11.48 -2.43
C ASP A 202 17.96 11.36 -3.92
N LEU A 203 17.10 10.40 -4.30
CA LEU A 203 16.66 10.20 -5.69
C LEU A 203 15.74 11.34 -6.13
N GLU A 204 14.85 11.80 -5.25
CA GLU A 204 13.94 12.91 -5.53
C GLU A 204 14.68 14.23 -5.73
N GLN A 205 15.77 14.47 -4.99
CA GLN A 205 16.61 15.65 -5.21
C GLN A 205 17.32 15.66 -6.58
N THR A 206 17.40 14.52 -7.30
CA THR A 206 17.98 14.49 -8.66
C THR A 206 17.04 14.99 -9.75
N ARG A 207 15.76 15.23 -9.43
CA ARG A 207 14.71 15.62 -10.38
C ARG A 207 13.90 16.81 -9.85
N ALA A 208 13.12 17.44 -10.73
CA ALA A 208 12.14 18.44 -10.29
C ALA A 208 11.00 17.73 -9.52
N HIS A 209 11.03 17.80 -8.19
CA HIS A 209 10.05 17.20 -7.29
C HIS A 209 9.49 18.24 -6.32
N VAL A 210 8.36 17.91 -5.68
CA VAL A 210 7.87 18.67 -4.52
C VAL A 210 8.83 18.48 -3.34
N ALA A 211 8.86 19.44 -2.41
CA ALA A 211 9.69 19.33 -1.22
C ALA A 211 9.18 18.22 -0.30
N SER A 212 10.00 17.17 -0.12
CA SER A 212 9.73 16.03 0.75
C SER A 212 9.59 16.43 2.23
N THR A 213 9.00 15.56 3.05
CA THR A 213 8.89 15.70 4.52
C THR A 213 10.25 15.99 5.17
N VAL A 214 11.33 15.37 4.65
CA VAL A 214 12.73 15.63 5.07
C VAL A 214 13.12 17.10 4.86
N GLN A 215 12.80 17.67 3.70
CA GLN A 215 13.10 19.07 3.38
C GLN A 215 12.26 20.04 4.20
N CYS A 216 10.98 19.71 4.43
CA CYS A 216 10.09 20.49 5.28
C CYS A 216 10.65 20.56 6.71
N TYR A 217 11.02 19.41 7.30
CA TYR A 217 11.66 19.33 8.62
C TYR A 217 12.99 20.09 8.70
N MET A 218 13.86 19.94 7.69
CA MET A 218 15.13 20.66 7.61
C MET A 218 14.95 22.17 7.58
N LYS A 219 13.98 22.66 6.78
CA LYS A 219 13.65 24.10 6.66
C LYS A 219 13.05 24.64 7.95
N GLU A 220 12.09 23.93 8.54
CA GLU A 220 11.34 24.39 9.72
C GLU A 220 12.22 24.46 10.97
N HIS A 221 13.14 23.51 11.16
CA HIS A 221 13.97 23.41 12.35
C HIS A 221 15.45 23.81 12.14
N GLY A 222 15.84 24.20 10.92
CA GLY A 222 17.22 24.57 10.59
C GLY A 222 18.23 23.42 10.73
N THR A 223 17.79 22.19 10.45
CA THR A 223 18.58 20.95 10.67
C THR A 223 19.24 20.43 9.39
N ASN A 224 20.22 19.53 9.55
CA ASN A 224 20.77 18.75 8.43
C ASN A 224 19.96 17.47 8.19
N VAL A 225 20.16 16.84 7.02
CA VAL A 225 19.43 15.64 6.60
C VAL A 225 19.55 14.48 7.59
N GLN A 226 20.72 14.27 8.22
CA GLN A 226 20.91 13.17 9.17
C GLN A 226 20.09 13.38 10.45
N VAL A 227 20.02 14.62 10.96
CA VAL A 227 19.21 14.98 12.12
C VAL A 227 17.72 14.92 11.78
N ALA A 228 17.33 15.42 10.60
CA ALA A 228 15.95 15.37 10.12
C ALA A 228 15.44 13.93 9.98
N CYS A 229 16.14 13.06 9.24
CA CYS A 229 15.74 11.67 9.07
C CYS A 229 15.65 10.91 10.40
N LYS A 230 16.57 11.15 11.35
CA LYS A 230 16.48 10.57 12.70
C LYS A 230 15.24 11.07 13.46
N LYS A 231 14.93 12.36 13.39
CA LYS A 231 13.75 12.93 14.07
C LYS A 231 12.44 12.47 13.45
N LEU A 232 12.41 12.27 12.14
CA LEU A 232 11.28 11.70 11.43
C LEU A 232 11.11 10.20 11.76
N GLN A 233 12.19 9.45 11.98
CA GLN A 233 12.13 8.08 12.53
C GLN A 233 11.53 8.05 13.96
N ASP A 234 11.85 9.01 14.83
CA ASP A 234 11.19 9.11 16.15
C ASP A 234 9.65 9.25 15.98
N LEU A 235 9.17 10.03 14.99
CA LEU A 235 7.74 10.18 14.69
C LEU A 235 7.09 8.89 14.13
N VAL A 236 7.83 8.07 13.37
CA VAL A 236 7.35 6.75 12.90
C VAL A 236 7.14 5.79 14.08
N GLU A 237 8.05 5.80 15.06
CA GLU A 237 7.90 5.01 16.29
C GLU A 237 6.72 5.51 17.16
N ASP A 238 6.46 6.81 17.20
CA ASP A 238 5.28 7.37 17.88
C ASP A 238 3.98 7.00 17.16
N ALA A 239 3.93 7.07 15.82
CA ALA A 239 2.78 6.61 15.04
C ALA A 239 2.52 5.10 15.22
N TRP A 240 3.56 4.26 15.38
CA TRP A 240 3.36 2.85 15.73
C TRP A 240 2.71 2.66 17.11
N LYS A 241 3.01 3.51 18.10
CA LYS A 241 2.34 3.47 19.42
C LYS A 241 0.87 3.83 19.29
N ASP A 242 0.55 4.83 18.46
CA ASP A 242 -0.82 5.24 18.16
C ASP A 242 -1.65 4.12 17.49
N ILE A 243 -1.06 3.37 16.55
CA ILE A 243 -1.71 2.18 15.96
C ILE A 243 -1.94 1.10 17.03
N ASN A 244 -0.97 0.87 17.91
CA ASN A 244 -1.09 -0.14 18.96
C ASN A 244 -2.17 0.23 19.99
N GLU A 245 -2.27 1.50 20.38
CA GLU A 245 -3.31 2.01 21.27
C GLU A 245 -4.71 1.78 20.67
N GLU A 246 -4.92 2.18 19.42
CA GLU A 246 -6.20 2.01 18.72
C GLU A 246 -6.60 0.54 18.50
N CYS A 247 -5.63 -0.36 18.37
CA CYS A 247 -5.88 -1.81 18.31
C CYS A 247 -6.24 -2.44 19.67
N LEU A 248 -5.85 -1.81 20.78
CA LEU A 248 -6.11 -2.29 22.15
C LEU A 248 -7.41 -1.69 22.73
N ASN A 249 -7.80 -0.51 22.26
CA ASN A 249 -9.04 0.14 22.67
C ASN A 249 -10.28 -0.54 22.07
N PRO A 250 -11.43 -0.54 22.78
CA PRO A 250 -12.70 -0.99 22.19
C PRO A 250 -13.11 -0.07 21.03
N THR A 251 -13.14 -0.60 19.81
CA THR A 251 -13.60 0.15 18.63
C THR A 251 -15.02 -0.27 18.23
N LEU A 252 -15.71 0.61 17.50
CA LEU A 252 -17.04 0.34 16.94
C LEU A 252 -17.02 -0.64 15.74
N PHE A 253 -15.83 -1.06 15.30
CA PHE A 253 -15.64 -1.79 14.05
C PHE A 253 -14.93 -3.14 14.27
N PRO A 254 -15.12 -4.13 13.39
CA PRO A 254 -14.44 -5.41 13.53
C PRO A 254 -12.92 -5.25 13.49
N ILE A 255 -12.20 -6.02 14.33
CA ILE A 255 -10.73 -6.06 14.35
C ILE A 255 -10.15 -6.32 12.94
N ALA A 256 -10.84 -7.15 12.14
CA ALA A 256 -10.47 -7.41 10.74
C ALA A 256 -10.38 -6.15 9.85
N LEU A 257 -11.09 -5.06 10.19
CA LEU A 257 -10.98 -3.77 9.51
C LEU A 257 -9.69 -3.04 9.92
N LEU A 258 -9.43 -2.94 11.24
CA LEU A 258 -8.21 -2.34 11.79
C LEU A 258 -6.96 -3.07 11.26
N GLU A 259 -7.03 -4.40 11.18
CA GLU A 259 -5.96 -5.26 10.71
C GLU A 259 -5.51 -4.91 9.28
N ARG A 260 -6.42 -4.43 8.40
CA ARG A 260 -6.02 -3.99 7.05
C ARG A 260 -5.16 -2.71 7.11
N THR A 261 -5.49 -1.77 7.99
CA THR A 261 -4.68 -0.57 8.25
C THR A 261 -3.33 -0.93 8.89
N VAL A 262 -3.31 -1.87 9.83
CA VAL A 262 -2.07 -2.41 10.44
C VAL A 262 -1.19 -3.08 9.39
N ASN A 263 -1.75 -3.97 8.57
CA ASN A 263 -1.01 -4.71 7.56
C ASN A 263 -0.50 -3.81 6.42
N PHE A 264 -1.25 -2.77 6.05
CA PHE A 264 -0.76 -1.72 5.16
C PHE A 264 0.46 -1.00 5.75
N SER A 265 0.40 -0.60 7.01
CA SER A 265 1.51 0.06 7.72
C SER A 265 2.76 -0.85 7.79
N ARG A 266 2.58 -2.14 8.11
CA ARG A 266 3.65 -3.15 8.09
C ARG A 266 4.26 -3.32 6.70
N MET A 267 3.43 -3.32 5.65
CA MET A 267 3.89 -3.44 4.28
C MET A 267 4.71 -2.22 3.87
N MET A 268 4.24 -1.00 4.16
CA MET A 268 4.98 0.22 3.85
C MET A 268 6.32 0.28 4.59
N GLU A 269 6.35 -0.03 5.89
CA GLU A 269 7.62 -0.10 6.60
C GLU A 269 8.56 -1.15 5.98
N ASN A 270 8.07 -2.33 5.58
CA ASN A 270 8.90 -3.37 4.96
C ASN A 270 9.44 -2.98 3.57
N ILE A 271 8.62 -2.32 2.73
CA ILE A 271 9.01 -1.81 1.41
C ILE A 271 10.16 -0.81 1.53
N TYR A 272 10.07 0.07 2.53
CA TYR A 272 10.93 1.25 2.69
C TYR A 272 11.95 1.15 3.84
N LYS A 273 12.11 -0.02 4.48
CA LYS A 273 12.91 -0.16 5.73
C LYS A 273 14.38 0.27 5.62
N GLN A 274 14.95 0.23 4.42
CA GLN A 274 16.39 0.44 4.17
C GLN A 274 16.71 1.14 2.85
N VAL A 275 15.83 1.02 1.86
CA VAL A 275 15.93 1.57 0.51
C VAL A 275 14.51 1.78 -0.01
N ASP A 276 14.33 2.62 -1.03
CA ASP A 276 13.10 2.64 -1.83
C ASP A 276 12.97 1.32 -2.61
N GLY A 277 12.36 0.32 -1.97
CA GLY A 277 12.13 -1.01 -2.54
C GLY A 277 11.04 -1.04 -3.62
N TYR A 278 10.23 0.01 -3.75
CA TYR A 278 9.15 0.09 -4.73
C TYR A 278 9.67 0.63 -6.08
N THR A 279 10.42 1.73 -6.06
CA THR A 279 11.09 2.26 -7.25
C THR A 279 12.32 1.41 -7.60
N ASN A 280 13.14 1.01 -6.63
CA ASN A 280 14.32 0.17 -6.86
C ASN A 280 14.08 -1.30 -6.47
N SER A 281 13.11 -1.91 -7.13
CA SER A 281 12.68 -3.29 -6.85
C SER A 281 13.74 -4.36 -7.13
N SER A 282 14.82 -4.02 -7.85
CA SER A 282 15.96 -4.91 -8.12
C SER A 282 16.71 -5.40 -6.87
N THR A 283 16.43 -4.78 -5.72
CA THR A 283 17.07 -5.00 -4.42
C THR A 283 16.36 -6.09 -3.59
N LYS A 284 16.05 -5.84 -2.30
CA LYS A 284 15.39 -6.79 -1.40
C LYS A 284 13.97 -7.15 -1.84
N MET A 285 13.29 -6.23 -2.52
CA MET A 285 11.94 -6.46 -3.04
C MET A 285 11.87 -7.68 -3.97
N LYS A 286 12.77 -7.75 -4.97
CA LYS A 286 12.89 -8.92 -5.86
C LYS A 286 13.13 -10.23 -5.11
N TYR A 287 13.92 -10.21 -4.02
CA TYR A 287 14.15 -11.39 -3.19
C TYR A 287 12.85 -11.86 -2.51
N PHE A 288 12.12 -10.96 -1.85
CA PHE A 288 10.85 -11.29 -1.20
C PHE A 288 9.78 -11.75 -2.20
N ILE A 289 9.65 -11.06 -3.35
CA ILE A 289 8.78 -11.46 -4.46
C ILE A 289 9.14 -12.88 -4.95
N SER A 290 10.44 -13.21 -5.06
CA SER A 290 10.89 -14.53 -5.51
C SER A 290 10.54 -15.63 -4.51
N LEU A 291 10.73 -15.39 -3.21
CA LEU A 291 10.30 -16.33 -2.16
C LEU A 291 8.78 -16.53 -2.15
N LEU A 292 8.01 -15.45 -2.24
CA LEU A 292 6.56 -15.49 -2.07
C LEU A 292 5.82 -16.00 -3.30
N LEU A 293 6.30 -15.70 -4.51
CA LEU A 293 5.57 -15.91 -5.77
C LEU A 293 6.30 -16.81 -6.80
N VAL A 294 7.53 -17.26 -6.54
CA VAL A 294 8.30 -18.08 -7.51
C VAL A 294 8.74 -19.42 -6.92
N HIS A 295 9.30 -19.42 -5.71
CA HIS A 295 9.90 -20.60 -5.09
C HIS A 295 8.94 -21.24 -4.05
N PRO A 296 8.42 -22.45 -4.28
CA PRO A 296 7.65 -23.17 -3.26
C PRO A 296 8.57 -23.71 -2.16
N ILE A 297 8.03 -23.94 -0.98
CA ILE A 297 8.76 -24.60 0.11
C ILE A 297 8.83 -26.10 -0.19
N PRO A 298 10.01 -26.74 -0.13
CA PRO A 298 10.12 -28.20 -0.25
C PRO A 298 9.32 -28.89 0.85
N ILE A 299 8.38 -29.75 0.45
CA ILE A 299 7.61 -30.63 1.32
C ILE A 299 8.52 -31.80 1.71
#